data_AF-A0A7S2Y6N9-F1
#
_entry.id   AF-A0A7S2Y6N9-F1
#
_cell.length_a   1.000
_cell.length_b   1.000
_cell.length_c   1.000
_cell.angle_alpha   90.00
_cell.angle_beta   90.00
_cell.angle_gamma   90.00
#
_symmetry.space_group_name_H-M   'P 1'
#
loop_
_entity.id
_entity.type
_entity.pdbx_description
1 polymer ?
#
loop_
_entity_poly.entity_id
_entity_poly.type
_entity_poly.pdbx_seq_one_letter_code
_entity_poly.pdbx_strand_id
1 'polypeptide(L)'
;VQSSVLPLFYQDLTNPMFKTQFVLYHRRFSTNTNPKWQLAQPMRVVGHNGEINTLLGNVNWVKAREASKGSLLPDGDGVRDLVDYQATNNIVELCNTQDIPAVLEP
;
A
#
# COMPACT_ATOMS: atom_id res chain seq x y z
N VAL A 1 12.83 0.02 11.78
CA VAL A 1 12.03 -0.50 12.93
C VAL A 1 12.41 -1.96 13.19
N GLN A 2 12.54 -2.36 14.45
CA GLN A 2 12.82 -3.76 14.85
C GLN A 2 11.52 -4.55 14.91
N SER A 3 11.48 -5.77 14.36
CA SER A 3 10.26 -6.60 14.39
C SER A 3 9.85 -7.02 15.80
N SER A 4 10.82 -7.12 16.72
CA SER A 4 10.62 -7.54 18.11
C SER A 4 9.74 -6.60 18.94
N VAL A 5 9.59 -5.33 18.53
CA VAL A 5 8.81 -4.34 19.30
C VAL A 5 7.32 -4.39 18.97
N LEU A 6 6.92 -5.02 17.87
CA LEU A 6 5.54 -5.09 17.42
C LEU A 6 4.58 -5.68 18.48
N PRO A 7 4.86 -6.84 19.11
CA PRO A 7 4.00 -7.37 20.17
C PRO A 7 4.02 -6.55 21.46
N LEU A 8 5.04 -5.71 21.68
CA LEU A 8 5.09 -4.79 22.83
C LEU A 8 4.18 -3.58 22.61
N PHE A 9 4.05 -3.14 21.35
CA PHE A 9 3.19 -2.02 20.96
C PHE A 9 1.71 -2.44 20.82
N TYR A 10 1.45 -3.55 20.10
CA TYR A 10 0.11 -4.12 19.94
C TYR A 10 -0.07 -5.32 20.89
N GLN A 11 -0.62 -5.07 22.08
CA GLN A 11 -0.77 -6.09 23.12
C GLN A 11 -1.67 -7.27 22.70
N ASP A 12 -2.62 -7.03 21.79
CA ASP A 12 -3.49 -8.07 21.24
C ASP A 12 -2.70 -9.22 20.60
N LEU A 13 -1.50 -8.96 20.08
CA LEU A 13 -0.62 -10.00 19.50
C LEU A 13 -0.05 -10.96 20.54
N THR A 14 -0.10 -10.61 21.83
CA THR A 14 0.33 -11.49 22.94
C THR A 14 -0.85 -12.20 23.60
N ASN A 15 -2.08 -11.87 23.22
CA ASN A 15 -3.28 -12.47 23.77
C ASN A 15 -3.49 -13.90 23.20
N PRO A 16 -3.63 -14.95 24.05
CA PRO A 16 -3.86 -16.33 23.57
C PRO A 16 -5.18 -16.53 22.82
N MET A 17 -6.12 -15.58 22.89
CA MET A 17 -7.36 -15.57 22.12
C MET A 17 -7.18 -15.07 20.69
N PHE A 18 -6.08 -14.37 20.38
CA PHE A 18 -5.78 -13.90 19.03
C PHE A 18 -5.32 -15.07 18.16
N LYS A 19 -6.29 -15.73 17.53
CA LYS A 19 -6.08 -16.92 16.67
C LYS A 19 -6.51 -16.61 15.25
N THR A 20 -5.69 -17.01 14.30
CA THR A 20 -5.97 -16.87 12.86
C THR A 20 -5.54 -18.13 12.12
N GLN A 21 -6.17 -18.40 10.98
CA GLN A 21 -5.80 -19.52 10.09
C GLN A 21 -4.54 -19.21 9.28
N PHE A 22 -4.26 -17.94 9.02
CA PHE A 22 -3.08 -17.50 8.28
C PHE A 22 -2.62 -16.12 8.74
N VAL A 23 -1.37 -15.78 8.42
CA VAL A 23 -0.77 -14.48 8.72
C VAL A 23 0.08 -14.00 7.55
N LEU A 24 0.04 -12.71 7.29
CA LEU A 24 0.97 -12.00 6.42
C LEU A 24 1.71 -10.97 7.29
N TYR A 25 3.04 -10.97 7.24
CA TYR A 25 3.86 -10.02 7.99
C TYR A 25 4.87 -9.36 7.03
N HIS A 26 5.30 -8.15 7.36
CA HIS A 26 6.29 -7.44 6.56
C HIS A 26 7.20 -6.59 7.45
N ARG A 27 8.49 -6.55 7.09
CA ARG A 27 9.46 -5.62 7.68
C ARG A 27 10.09 -4.80 6.57
N ARG A 28 9.79 -3.51 6.55
CA ARG A 28 10.32 -2.58 5.55
C ARG A 28 11.74 -2.14 5.90
N PHE A 29 12.64 -2.18 4.92
CA PHE A 29 13.87 -1.40 4.90
C PHE A 29 13.61 -0.16 4.03
N SER A 30 13.85 1.03 4.55
CA SER A 30 13.50 2.29 3.90
C SER A 30 14.75 3.17 3.85
N THR A 31 14.93 3.86 2.73
CA THR A 31 15.97 4.89 2.55
C THR A 31 15.57 6.23 3.18
N ASN A 32 14.29 6.41 3.55
CA ASN A 32 13.80 7.60 4.23
C ASN A 32 14.08 7.56 5.74
N THR A 33 14.51 8.69 6.29
CA THR A 33 14.83 8.85 7.73
C THR A 33 13.61 9.23 8.59
N ASN A 34 12.57 9.82 7.98
CA ASN A 34 11.33 10.18 8.68
C ASN A 34 10.29 9.04 8.57
N PRO A 35 9.85 8.44 9.70
CA PRO A 35 8.86 7.38 9.66
C PRO A 35 7.48 7.94 9.28
N LYS A 36 6.85 7.35 8.26
CA LYS A 36 5.44 7.57 7.92
C LYS A 36 4.66 6.28 8.19
N TRP A 37 3.72 6.33 9.13
CA TRP A 37 2.92 5.16 9.56
C TRP A 37 2.15 4.51 8.40
N GLN A 38 1.61 5.33 7.52
CA GLN A 38 0.83 4.89 6.36
C GLN A 38 1.65 4.02 5.39
N LEU A 39 2.99 4.16 5.40
CA LEU A 39 3.90 3.36 4.56
C LEU A 39 4.31 2.01 5.18
N ALA A 40 3.79 1.67 6.36
CA ALA A 40 3.98 0.34 6.93
C ALA A 40 3.14 -0.70 6.15
N GLN A 41 3.74 -1.86 5.91
CA GLN A 41 3.08 -3.01 5.27
C GLN A 41 2.83 -4.11 6.31
N PRO A 42 1.91 -5.06 6.07
CA PRO A 42 1.19 -5.33 4.81
C PRO A 42 0.11 -4.31 4.43
N MET A 43 -0.18 -4.25 3.13
CA MET A 43 -1.36 -3.54 2.61
C MET A 43 -2.62 -4.40 2.79
N ARG A 44 -3.78 -3.85 2.39
CA ARG A 44 -5.08 -4.56 2.46
C ARG A 44 -5.04 -5.97 1.87
N VAL A 45 -4.28 -6.16 0.78
CA VAL A 45 -4.25 -7.43 0.03
C VAL A 45 -2.84 -7.93 -0.33
N VAL A 46 -1.79 -7.14 -0.11
CA VAL A 46 -0.44 -7.47 -0.60
C VAL A 46 0.65 -7.06 0.39
N GLY A 47 1.69 -7.90 0.51
CA GLY A 47 2.99 -7.55 1.05
C GLY A 47 3.99 -7.58 -0.09
N HIS A 48 4.76 -6.52 -0.25
CA HIS A 48 5.71 -6.31 -1.34
C HIS A 48 7.12 -6.13 -0.81
N ASN A 49 8.02 -7.00 -1.26
CA ASN A 49 9.46 -6.89 -1.02
C ASN A 49 10.16 -6.64 -2.35
N GLY A 50 10.68 -5.43 -2.53
CA GLY A 50 11.32 -5.01 -3.77
C GLY A 50 11.04 -3.55 -4.09
N GLU A 51 11.28 -3.19 -5.35
CA GLU A 51 11.00 -1.87 -5.91
C GLU A 51 10.35 -2.03 -7.29
N ILE A 52 9.29 -1.26 -7.53
CA ILE A 52 8.60 -1.14 -8.82
C ILE A 52 9.29 -0.03 -9.62
N ASN A 53 10.22 -0.42 -10.49
CA ASN A 53 11.04 0.52 -11.26
C ASN A 53 10.28 1.24 -12.40
N THR A 54 9.16 0.68 -12.88
CA THR A 54 8.38 1.23 -14.01
C THR A 54 7.09 1.90 -13.55
N LEU A 55 7.11 2.46 -12.34
CA LEU A 55 5.92 2.96 -11.64
C LEU A 55 5.10 3.95 -12.47
N LEU A 56 5.74 5.00 -12.98
CA LEU A 56 5.09 6.05 -13.78
C LEU A 56 4.37 5.48 -15.00
N GLY A 57 5.00 4.52 -15.70
CA GLY A 57 4.39 3.85 -16.85
C GLY A 57 3.14 3.09 -16.44
N ASN A 58 3.21 2.29 -15.38
CA ASN A 58 2.08 1.51 -14.89
C ASN A 58 0.91 2.40 -14.49
N VAL A 59 1.20 3.51 -13.81
CA VAL A 59 0.17 4.47 -13.39
C VAL A 59 -0.49 5.15 -14.60
N ASN A 60 0.30 5.63 -15.55
CA ASN A 60 -0.24 6.23 -16.78
C ASN A 60 -1.13 5.24 -17.55
N TRP A 61 -0.74 3.96 -17.59
CA TRP A 61 -1.55 2.91 -18.20
C TRP A 61 -2.89 2.70 -17.51
N VAL A 62 -2.93 2.74 -16.18
CA VAL A 62 -4.19 2.60 -15.44
C VAL A 62 -5.07 3.83 -15.66
N LYS A 63 -4.54 5.05 -15.52
CA LYS A 63 -5.28 6.30 -15.79
C LYS A 63 -5.90 6.33 -17.19
N ALA A 64 -5.14 5.97 -18.22
CA ALA A 64 -5.63 5.92 -19.60
C ALA A 64 -6.78 4.90 -19.79
N ARG A 65 -6.82 3.85 -18.97
CA ARG A 65 -7.86 2.80 -19.00
C ARG A 65 -9.03 3.07 -18.07
N GLU A 66 -8.90 3.96 -17.09
CA GLU A 66 -10.01 4.35 -16.22
C GLU A 66 -11.13 5.00 -17.01
N ALA A 67 -10.79 5.87 -17.97
CA ALA A 67 -11.76 6.53 -18.82
C ALA A 67 -12.62 5.56 -19.67
N SER A 68 -12.13 4.33 -19.91
CA SER A 68 -12.83 3.30 -20.68
C SER A 68 -13.47 2.20 -19.82
N LYS A 69 -13.31 2.24 -18.49
CA LYS A 69 -14.00 1.32 -17.60
C LYS A 69 -15.44 1.76 -17.40
N GLY A 70 -16.37 1.05 -18.05
CA GLY A 70 -17.77 1.03 -17.62
C GLY A 70 -17.87 0.51 -16.17
N SER A 71 -18.92 0.92 -15.44
CA SER A 71 -19.14 0.46 -14.06
C SER A 71 -19.11 -1.07 -14.00
N LEU A 72 -18.12 -1.62 -13.30
CA LEU A 72 -18.00 -3.07 -13.07
C LEU A 72 -18.95 -3.56 -11.96
N LEU A 73 -19.57 -2.62 -11.23
CA LEU A 73 -20.52 -2.93 -10.16
C LEU A 73 -21.96 -2.59 -10.60
N PRO A 74 -22.94 -3.46 -10.32
CA PRO A 74 -24.34 -3.24 -10.68
C PRO A 74 -24.96 -1.99 -10.05
N ASP A 75 -24.43 -1.54 -8.92
CA ASP A 75 -25.07 -0.53 -8.06
C ASP A 75 -24.54 0.91 -8.27
N GLY A 76 -23.74 1.14 -9.30
CA GLY A 76 -23.28 2.49 -9.68
C GLY A 76 -22.24 3.12 -8.74
N ASP A 77 -21.89 2.44 -7.65
CA ASP A 77 -20.77 2.73 -6.74
C ASP A 77 -19.45 2.17 -7.30
N GLY A 78 -19.25 2.23 -8.61
CA GLY A 78 -18.05 1.71 -9.25
C GLY A 78 -16.79 2.25 -8.58
N VAL A 79 -15.77 1.40 -8.45
CA VAL A 79 -14.44 1.80 -7.98
C VAL A 79 -13.92 2.89 -8.92
N ARG A 80 -14.01 4.15 -8.48
CA ARG A 80 -13.44 5.32 -9.15
C ARG A 80 -12.06 5.55 -8.56
N ASP A 81 -11.15 6.05 -9.40
CA ASP A 81 -9.79 6.42 -9.00
C ASP A 81 -8.97 5.23 -8.46
N LEU A 82 -8.67 4.28 -9.35
CA LEU A 82 -7.80 3.13 -9.09
C LEU A 82 -6.36 3.56 -8.83
N VAL A 83 -6.01 4.78 -9.23
CA VAL A 83 -4.72 5.42 -8.93
C VAL A 83 -4.94 6.76 -8.24
N ASP A 84 -5.56 6.72 -7.07
CA ASP A 84 -5.65 7.89 -6.21
C ASP A 84 -4.28 8.15 -5.54
N TYR A 85 -3.70 9.32 -5.82
CA TYR A 85 -2.43 9.79 -5.22
C TYR A 85 -2.63 10.41 -3.84
N GLN A 86 -3.83 10.90 -3.54
CA GLN A 86 -4.14 11.55 -2.27
C GLN A 86 -4.75 10.58 -1.26
N ALA A 87 -5.37 9.48 -1.71
CA ALA A 87 -5.77 8.42 -0.81
C ALA A 87 -4.55 7.65 -0.33
N THR A 88 -4.55 7.48 0.98
CA THR A 88 -3.68 6.65 1.82
C THR A 88 -3.60 5.16 1.44
N ASN A 89 -4.18 4.76 0.30
CA ASN A 89 -4.21 3.39 -0.21
C ASN A 89 -3.34 3.21 -1.46
N ASN A 90 -2.51 4.20 -1.82
CA ASN A 90 -1.75 4.14 -3.06
C ASN A 90 -0.63 3.09 -2.97
N ILE A 91 -0.89 1.89 -3.50
CA ILE A 91 0.11 0.81 -3.65
C ILE A 91 1.42 1.32 -4.29
N VAL A 92 1.34 2.38 -5.10
CA VAL A 92 2.44 3.10 -5.76
C VAL A 92 3.44 3.70 -4.76
N GLU A 93 2.97 4.40 -3.72
CA GLU A 93 3.83 4.93 -2.65
C GLU A 93 4.32 3.83 -1.70
N LEU A 94 3.48 2.82 -1.52
CA LEU A 94 3.60 1.84 -0.45
C LEU A 94 4.53 0.68 -0.81
N CYS A 95 4.68 0.41 -2.11
CA CYS A 95 5.58 -0.61 -2.65
C CYS A 95 6.95 -0.05 -3.06
N ASN A 96 7.13 1.27 -3.13
CA ASN A 96 8.43 1.87 -3.45
C ASN A 96 9.11 2.45 -2.20
N THR A 97 10.44 2.32 -2.16
CA THR A 97 11.28 2.82 -1.06
C THR A 97 11.73 4.26 -1.27
N GLN A 98 11.68 4.73 -2.51
CA GLN A 98 12.06 6.08 -2.90
C GLN A 98 10.85 7.01 -2.93
N ASP A 99 11.05 8.27 -2.57
CA ASP A 99 10.03 9.31 -2.68
C ASP A 99 9.47 9.35 -4.11
N ILE A 100 8.17 9.59 -4.22
CA ILE A 100 7.51 9.70 -5.51
C ILE A 100 8.20 10.81 -6.32
N PRO A 101 8.55 10.60 -7.59
CA PRO A 101 9.02 11.68 -8.44
C PRO A 101 8.03 12.85 -8.43
N ALA A 102 8.49 14.08 -8.25
CA ALA A 102 7.66 15.29 -8.19
C ALA A 102 6.70 15.46 -9.40
N VAL A 103 7.02 14.82 -10.54
CA VAL A 103 6.16 14.72 -11.75
C VAL A 103 4.81 14.03 -11.49
N LEU A 104 4.68 13.31 -10.37
CA LEU A 104 3.48 12.60 -9.97
C LEU A 104 2.68 13.31 -8.88
N GLU A 105 3.18 14.43 -8.35
CA GLU A 105 2.36 15.31 -7.51
C GLU A 105 1.45 16.17 -8.41
N PRO A 106 0.20 16.44 -7.98
CA PRO A 106 -0.80 17.15 -8.80
C PRO A 106 -0.42 18.60 -9.13
#